data_AF-A0A6M1LCW5-F1
#
_entry.id   AF-A0A6M1LCW5-F1
#
_cell.length_a   1.000
_cell.length_b   1.000
_cell.length_c   1.000
_cell.angle_alpha   90.00
_cell.angle_beta   90.00
_cell.angle_gamma   90.00
#
_symmetry.space_group_name_H-M   'P 1'
#
loop_
_entity.id
_entity.type
_entity.pdbx_description
1 polymer ?
#
loop_
_entity_poly.entity_id
_entity_poly.type
_entity_poly.pdbx_seq_one_letter_code
_entity_poly.pdbx_strand_id
1 'polypeptide(L)'
;MGDQRALARALLTRRTYAEEAGIALADRPAPLYQLLVLVTLLSTRIRAQVGVAAARELFAAGYRTPQAMEAASWQQRVDALGRGHYRRYDERTATMLGSGARLCLDRWHGDLRRLHREAAGEPRQLRRLLTEFPGIGPTGADIFLREVQSVWPELRPYADRRAVAGARRLGLPATTDRLARLVDDVDFGRLASALVRVALGEESAGQISRAAATR
;
A
#
# COMPACT_ATOMS: atom_id res chain seq x y z
N MET A 1 23.45 -4.61 -16.89
CA MET A 1 22.12 -5.24 -17.10
C MET A 1 21.96 -6.57 -16.36
N GLY A 2 22.90 -7.53 -16.46
CA GLY A 2 22.81 -8.82 -15.75
C GLY A 2 22.70 -8.69 -14.22
N ASP A 3 23.61 -7.94 -13.61
CA ASP A 3 23.63 -7.68 -12.16
C ASP A 3 22.37 -6.95 -11.66
N GLN A 4 21.89 -5.96 -12.40
CA GLN A 4 20.66 -5.23 -12.09
C GLN A 4 19.41 -6.14 -12.11
N ARG A 5 19.35 -7.13 -13.03
CA ARG A 5 18.27 -8.12 -13.06
C ARG A 5 18.38 -9.12 -11.90
N ALA A 6 19.58 -9.52 -11.51
CA ALA A 6 19.78 -10.35 -10.32
C ALA A 6 19.31 -9.62 -9.05
N LEU A 7 19.64 -8.34 -8.93
CA LEU A 7 19.18 -7.49 -7.83
C LEU A 7 17.66 -7.33 -7.82
N ALA A 8 17.04 -7.11 -8.98
CA ALA A 8 15.59 -7.04 -9.10
C ALA A 8 14.93 -8.36 -8.67
N ARG A 9 15.44 -9.52 -9.13
CA ARG A 9 14.95 -10.84 -8.70
C ARG A 9 15.10 -11.07 -7.20
N ALA A 10 16.19 -10.59 -6.58
CA ALA A 10 16.32 -10.64 -5.12
C ALA A 10 15.19 -9.82 -4.47
N LEU A 11 14.93 -8.59 -4.92
CA LEU A 11 13.85 -7.76 -4.39
C LEU A 11 12.45 -8.41 -4.50
N LEU A 12 12.19 -9.23 -5.53
CA LEU A 12 10.91 -9.90 -5.72
C LEU A 12 10.59 -10.96 -4.65
N THR A 13 11.57 -11.41 -3.87
CA THR A 13 11.33 -12.37 -2.78
C THR A 13 10.74 -11.70 -1.52
N ARG A 14 10.59 -10.38 -1.51
CA ARG A 14 10.11 -9.61 -0.34
C ARG A 14 8.58 -9.54 -0.41
N ARG A 15 7.96 -9.61 0.77
CA ARG A 15 6.50 -9.42 0.88
C ARG A 15 6.14 -7.96 0.71
N THR A 16 5.01 -7.68 0.06
CA THR A 16 4.46 -6.33 0.02
C THR A 16 3.86 -5.95 1.38
N TYR A 17 3.57 -4.65 1.60
CA TYR A 17 2.91 -4.25 2.85
C TYR A 17 1.50 -4.82 2.97
N ALA A 18 0.78 -4.96 1.85
CA ALA A 18 -0.53 -5.62 1.84
C ALA A 18 -0.40 -7.09 2.30
N GLU A 19 0.59 -7.81 1.80
CA GLU A 19 0.84 -9.19 2.21
C GLU A 19 1.22 -9.30 3.70
N GLU A 20 2.10 -8.43 4.22
CA GLU A 20 2.46 -8.41 5.65
C GLU A 20 1.27 -8.09 6.55
N ALA A 21 0.35 -7.24 6.08
CA ALA A 21 -0.91 -6.92 6.75
C ALA A 21 -1.95 -8.06 6.67
N GLY A 22 -1.63 -9.18 6.02
CA GLY A 22 -2.54 -10.32 5.88
C GLY A 22 -3.66 -10.09 4.86
N ILE A 23 -3.45 -9.18 3.91
CA ILE A 23 -4.40 -8.88 2.85
C ILE A 23 -4.12 -9.80 1.67
N ALA A 24 -5.03 -10.76 1.43
CA ALA A 24 -5.07 -11.52 0.19
C ALA A 24 -5.70 -10.64 -0.90
N LEU A 25 -4.88 -9.77 -1.51
CA LEU A 25 -5.34 -8.77 -2.46
C LEU A 25 -5.94 -9.45 -3.70
N ALA A 26 -7.14 -9.02 -4.07
CA ALA A 26 -7.88 -9.47 -5.24
C ALA A 26 -8.76 -8.31 -5.72
N ASP A 27 -9.17 -8.31 -6.99
CA ASP A 27 -10.11 -7.31 -7.54
C ASP A 27 -11.55 -7.56 -7.04
N ARG A 28 -11.74 -7.40 -5.72
CA ARG A 28 -12.98 -7.62 -4.98
C ARG A 28 -13.14 -6.52 -3.93
N PRO A 29 -14.39 -6.20 -3.51
CA PRO A 29 -14.65 -5.07 -2.62
C PRO A 29 -13.86 -5.14 -1.30
N ALA A 30 -13.91 -6.29 -0.60
CA ALA A 30 -13.29 -6.41 0.72
C ALA A 30 -11.75 -6.33 0.72
N PRO A 31 -11.00 -7.04 -0.15
CA PRO A 31 -9.55 -6.87 -0.22
C PRO A 31 -9.08 -5.46 -0.61
N LEU A 32 -9.77 -4.80 -1.54
CA LEU A 32 -9.46 -3.41 -1.93
C LEU A 32 -9.74 -2.44 -0.78
N TYR A 33 -10.83 -2.65 -0.03
CA TYR A 33 -11.12 -1.86 1.16
C TYR A 33 -10.07 -2.07 2.27
N GLN A 34 -9.61 -3.30 2.48
CA GLN A 34 -8.50 -3.57 3.41
C GLN A 34 -7.23 -2.84 3.00
N LEU A 35 -6.93 -2.77 1.69
CA LEU A 35 -5.80 -1.97 1.19
C LEU A 35 -5.99 -0.47 1.48
N LEU A 36 -7.21 0.06 1.32
CA LEU A 36 -7.54 1.45 1.69
C LEU A 36 -7.28 1.70 3.19
N VAL A 37 -7.72 0.80 4.06
CA VAL A 37 -7.48 0.89 5.52
C VAL A 37 -5.98 0.91 5.83
N LEU A 38 -5.21 -0.02 5.25
CA LEU A 38 -3.77 -0.06 5.42
C LEU A 38 -3.11 1.25 4.97
N VAL A 39 -3.50 1.75 3.80
CA VAL A 39 -2.98 3.00 3.25
C VAL A 39 -3.28 4.20 4.16
N THR A 40 -4.48 4.28 4.74
CA THR A 40 -4.84 5.34 5.69
C THR A 40 -3.89 5.34 6.90
N LEU A 41 -3.53 4.17 7.42
CA LEU A 41 -2.59 4.02 8.54
C LEU A 41 -1.16 4.41 8.15
N LEU A 42 -0.73 4.04 6.94
CA LEU A 42 0.61 4.34 6.42
C LEU A 42 0.76 5.79 5.91
N SER A 43 -0.32 6.55 5.84
CA SER A 43 -0.33 7.94 5.35
C SER A 43 0.14 8.97 6.39
N THR A 44 0.26 8.57 7.66
CA THR A 44 0.76 9.43 8.75
C THR A 44 2.28 9.32 8.91
N ARG A 45 2.88 10.18 9.73
CA ARG A 45 4.32 10.08 10.08
C ARG A 45 4.53 8.95 11.10
N ILE A 46 4.48 7.72 10.61
CA ILE A 46 4.59 6.49 11.41
C ILE A 46 5.58 5.50 10.78
N ARG A 47 6.11 4.58 11.60
CA ARG A 47 6.88 3.43 11.10
C ARG A 47 5.92 2.46 10.40
N ALA A 48 6.28 1.96 9.22
CA ALA A 48 5.34 1.16 8.42
C ALA A 48 4.87 -0.10 9.16
N GLN A 49 5.77 -0.75 9.90
CA GLN A 49 5.45 -1.94 10.70
C GLN A 49 4.39 -1.69 11.78
N VAL A 50 4.32 -0.48 12.37
CA VAL A 50 3.25 -0.12 13.31
C VAL A 50 1.91 0.03 12.58
N GLY A 51 1.92 0.63 11.39
CA GLY A 51 0.72 0.70 10.54
C GLY A 51 0.23 -0.69 10.09
N VAL A 52 1.15 -1.58 9.71
CA VAL A 52 0.84 -2.98 9.34
C VAL A 52 0.26 -3.75 10.53
N ALA A 53 0.86 -3.64 11.72
CA ALA A 53 0.36 -4.28 12.93
C ALA A 53 -1.05 -3.79 13.28
N ALA A 54 -1.28 -2.48 13.23
CA ALA A 54 -2.60 -1.88 13.46
C ALA A 54 -3.65 -2.34 12.44
N ALA A 55 -3.28 -2.47 11.16
CA ALA A 55 -4.18 -3.00 10.14
C ALA A 55 -4.60 -4.44 10.48
N ARG A 56 -3.65 -5.29 10.89
CA ARG A 56 -3.93 -6.68 11.31
C ARG A 56 -4.89 -6.74 12.49
N GLU A 57 -4.73 -5.87 13.48
CA GLU A 57 -5.62 -5.81 14.65
C GLU A 57 -7.04 -5.36 14.30
N LEU A 58 -7.20 -4.39 13.40
CA LEU A 58 -8.51 -4.00 12.86
C LEU A 58 -9.17 -5.16 12.11
N PHE A 59 -8.40 -5.91 11.30
CA PHE A 59 -8.93 -7.03 10.53
C PHE A 59 -9.25 -8.24 11.40
N ALA A 60 -8.46 -8.50 12.45
CA ALA A 60 -8.72 -9.52 13.46
C ALA A 60 -9.99 -9.20 14.27
N ALA A 61 -10.28 -7.91 14.49
CA ALA A 61 -11.52 -7.44 15.09
C ALA A 61 -12.74 -7.48 14.13
N GLY A 62 -12.55 -7.89 12.87
CA GLY A 62 -13.63 -8.04 11.89
C GLY A 62 -13.88 -6.82 11.00
N TYR A 63 -13.12 -5.72 11.14
CA TYR A 63 -13.34 -4.48 10.39
C TYR A 63 -12.72 -4.53 8.98
N ARG A 64 -13.13 -5.54 8.21
CA ARG A 64 -12.56 -5.92 6.91
C ARG A 64 -13.33 -5.39 5.70
N THR A 65 -14.47 -4.75 5.93
CA THR A 65 -15.37 -4.17 4.93
C THR A 65 -15.81 -2.78 5.40
N PRO A 66 -16.24 -1.89 4.50
CA PRO A 66 -16.73 -0.59 4.91
C PRO A 66 -17.97 -0.68 5.81
N GLN A 67 -18.84 -1.68 5.60
CA GLN A 67 -19.99 -1.92 6.47
C GLN A 67 -19.55 -2.25 7.91
N ALA A 68 -18.60 -3.18 8.08
CA ALA A 68 -18.14 -3.58 9.40
C ALA A 68 -17.34 -2.47 10.10
N MET A 69 -16.53 -1.71 9.34
CA MET A 69 -15.77 -0.58 9.89
C MET A 69 -16.70 0.57 10.33
N GLU A 70 -17.76 0.84 9.56
CA GLU A 70 -18.72 1.89 9.87
C GLU A 70 -19.60 1.51 11.07
N ALA A 71 -20.05 0.25 11.14
CA ALA A 71 -20.81 -0.28 12.27
C ALA A 71 -20.01 -0.37 13.58
N ALA A 72 -18.68 -0.47 13.51
CA ALA A 72 -17.82 -0.47 14.69
C ALA A 72 -17.86 0.88 15.40
N SER A 73 -18.03 0.85 16.72
CA SER A 73 -17.99 2.07 17.54
C SER A 73 -16.62 2.74 17.44
N TRP A 74 -16.57 4.03 17.76
CA TRP A 74 -15.31 4.76 17.79
C TRP A 74 -14.32 4.12 18.78
N GLN A 75 -14.78 3.76 19.99
CA GLN A 75 -13.93 3.13 21.01
C GLN A 75 -13.40 1.76 20.53
N GLN A 76 -14.25 0.96 19.88
CA GLN A 76 -13.85 -0.33 19.31
C GLN A 76 -12.72 -0.21 18.27
N ARG A 77 -12.73 0.87 17.47
CA ARG A 77 -11.66 1.19 16.52
C ARG A 77 -10.40 1.64 17.25
N VAL A 78 -10.52 2.52 18.26
CA VAL A 78 -9.40 2.97 19.11
C VAL A 78 -8.71 1.78 19.78
N ASP A 79 -9.47 0.87 20.39
CA ASP A 79 -8.93 -0.29 21.10
C ASP A 79 -8.13 -1.21 20.17
N ALA A 80 -8.63 -1.43 18.93
CA ALA A 80 -7.92 -2.21 17.93
C ALA A 80 -6.62 -1.55 17.46
N LEU A 81 -6.64 -0.23 17.24
CA LEU A 81 -5.44 0.55 16.93
C LEU A 81 -4.43 0.49 18.09
N GLY A 82 -4.92 0.54 19.34
CA GLY A 82 -4.12 0.46 20.56
C GLY A 82 -3.38 -0.88 20.71
N ARG A 83 -4.03 -2.01 20.38
CA ARG A 83 -3.38 -3.34 20.33
C ARG A 83 -2.25 -3.40 19.31
N GLY A 84 -2.38 -2.68 18.19
CA GLY A 84 -1.34 -2.53 17.17
C GLY A 84 -0.26 -1.51 17.50
N HIS A 85 -0.26 -0.96 18.73
CA HIS A 85 0.64 0.10 19.19
C HIS A 85 0.53 1.43 18.42
N TYR A 86 -0.60 1.70 17.75
CA TYR A 86 -0.84 2.92 16.97
C TYR A 86 -1.31 4.11 17.84
N ARG A 87 -0.81 4.23 19.07
CA ARG A 87 -1.40 5.10 20.12
C ARG A 87 -1.27 6.60 19.90
N ARG A 88 -0.34 7.05 19.06
CA ARG A 88 -0.11 8.50 18.85
C ARG A 88 -1.25 9.17 18.08
N TYR A 89 -1.93 8.40 17.24
CA TYR A 89 -2.89 8.91 16.27
C TYR A 89 -4.21 8.12 16.29
N ASP A 90 -4.37 7.18 17.22
CA ASP A 90 -5.49 6.22 17.26
C ASP A 90 -6.85 6.90 17.27
N GLU A 91 -7.09 7.88 18.14
CA GLU A 91 -8.36 8.62 18.23
C GLU A 91 -8.75 9.28 16.91
N ARG A 92 -7.82 10.06 16.34
CA ARG A 92 -8.02 10.75 15.05
C ARG A 92 -8.21 9.76 13.92
N THR A 93 -7.39 8.71 13.88
CA THR A 93 -7.45 7.67 12.86
C THR A 93 -8.72 6.84 12.98
N ALA A 94 -9.20 6.53 14.19
CA ALA A 94 -10.47 5.86 14.40
C ALA A 94 -11.62 6.66 13.77
N THR A 95 -11.67 7.98 14.02
CA THR A 95 -12.64 8.87 13.36
C THR A 95 -12.50 8.82 11.84
N MET A 96 -11.29 8.98 11.30
CA MET A 96 -11.03 8.93 9.85
C MET A 96 -11.48 7.60 9.22
N LEU A 97 -11.24 6.47 9.87
CA LEU A 97 -11.62 5.16 9.37
C LEU A 97 -13.15 5.01 9.27
N GLY A 98 -13.91 5.48 10.26
CA GLY A 98 -15.38 5.44 10.19
C GLY A 98 -15.94 6.39 9.15
N SER A 99 -15.45 7.64 9.11
CA SER A 99 -15.89 8.61 8.09
C SER A 99 -15.51 8.16 6.68
N GLY A 100 -14.33 7.56 6.50
CA GLY A 100 -13.90 6.96 5.24
C GLY A 100 -14.72 5.74 4.84
N ALA A 101 -15.11 4.90 5.81
CA ALA A 101 -16.03 3.79 5.57
C ALA A 101 -17.39 4.28 5.08
N ARG A 102 -17.95 5.29 5.75
CA ARG A 102 -19.20 5.95 5.36
C ARG A 102 -19.11 6.54 3.94
N LEU A 103 -18.06 7.29 3.63
CA LEU A 103 -17.82 7.82 2.27
C LEU A 103 -17.77 6.70 1.22
N CYS A 104 -17.11 5.58 1.53
CA CYS A 104 -17.05 4.43 0.63
C CYS A 104 -18.43 3.85 0.34
N LEU A 105 -19.28 3.73 1.37
CA LEU A 105 -20.65 3.24 1.25
C LEU A 105 -21.52 4.22 0.44
N ASP A 106 -21.43 5.51 0.72
CA ASP A 106 -22.34 6.50 0.15
C ASP A 106 -22.08 6.75 -1.33
N ARG A 107 -20.80 6.92 -1.73
CA ARG A 107 -20.45 7.27 -3.11
C ARG A 107 -20.21 6.07 -4.00
N TRP A 108 -19.59 5.03 -3.46
CA TRP A 108 -19.16 3.86 -4.23
C TRP A 108 -19.84 2.57 -3.79
N HIS A 109 -20.88 2.65 -2.96
CA HIS A 109 -21.66 1.50 -2.50
C HIS A 109 -20.79 0.39 -1.89
N GLY A 110 -19.72 0.79 -1.20
CA GLY A 110 -18.77 -0.10 -0.54
C GLY A 110 -17.79 -0.81 -1.49
N ASP A 111 -17.67 -0.39 -2.74
CA ASP A 111 -16.86 -1.05 -3.76
C ASP A 111 -15.92 -0.10 -4.51
N LEU A 112 -14.62 -0.15 -4.16
CA LEU A 112 -13.59 0.69 -4.77
C LEU A 112 -13.34 0.43 -6.26
N ARG A 113 -13.90 -0.64 -6.84
CA ARG A 113 -13.89 -0.82 -8.29
C ARG A 113 -14.79 0.21 -8.99
N ARG A 114 -15.80 0.74 -8.30
CA ARG A 114 -16.59 1.89 -8.81
C ARG A 114 -15.75 3.16 -8.83
N LEU A 115 -14.96 3.40 -7.79
CA LEU A 115 -13.98 4.49 -7.75
C LEU A 115 -12.97 4.35 -8.90
N HIS A 116 -12.47 3.14 -9.15
CA HIS A 116 -11.57 2.88 -10.27
C HIS A 116 -12.19 3.19 -11.63
N ARG A 117 -13.44 2.77 -11.86
CA ARG A 117 -14.19 3.10 -13.09
C ARG A 117 -14.46 4.59 -13.23
N GLU A 118 -14.78 5.28 -12.14
CA GLU A 118 -14.94 6.74 -12.12
C GLU A 118 -13.63 7.45 -12.47
N ALA A 119 -12.49 6.86 -12.12
CA ALA A 119 -11.19 7.35 -12.55
C ALA A 119 -10.85 7.06 -14.02
N ALA A 120 -11.65 6.26 -14.73
CA ALA A 120 -11.41 5.83 -16.10
C ALA A 120 -10.01 5.21 -16.32
N GLY A 121 -9.47 4.53 -15.30
CA GLY A 121 -8.12 3.95 -15.35
C GLY A 121 -6.98 4.97 -15.26
N GLU A 122 -7.27 6.27 -15.11
CA GLU A 122 -6.26 7.33 -15.10
C GLU A 122 -5.60 7.46 -13.72
N PRO A 123 -4.27 7.22 -13.58
CA PRO A 123 -3.60 7.29 -12.28
C PRO A 123 -3.75 8.64 -11.58
N ARG A 124 -3.78 9.74 -12.34
CA ARG A 124 -3.94 11.09 -11.78
C ARG A 124 -5.33 11.29 -11.18
N GLN A 125 -6.37 10.83 -11.87
CA GLN A 125 -7.74 10.92 -11.39
C GLN A 125 -7.95 9.96 -10.21
N LEU A 126 -7.40 8.74 -10.28
CA LEU A 126 -7.45 7.78 -9.18
C LEU A 126 -6.83 8.35 -7.90
N ARG A 127 -5.68 9.02 -8.01
CA ARG A 127 -5.07 9.74 -6.87
C ARG A 127 -5.99 10.81 -6.31
N ARG A 128 -6.62 11.61 -7.16
CA ARG A 128 -7.56 12.66 -6.73
C ARG A 128 -8.73 12.07 -5.94
N LEU A 129 -9.37 11.02 -6.46
CA LEU A 129 -10.48 10.34 -5.79
C LEU A 129 -10.05 9.71 -4.46
N LEU A 130 -8.87 9.07 -4.41
CA LEU A 130 -8.34 8.50 -3.18
C LEU A 130 -8.06 9.55 -2.11
N THR A 131 -7.62 10.76 -2.48
CA THR A 131 -7.39 11.85 -1.52
C THR A 131 -8.66 12.47 -0.94
N GLU A 132 -9.85 12.07 -1.42
CA GLU A 132 -11.11 12.47 -0.80
C GLU A 132 -11.40 11.70 0.49
N PHE A 133 -10.76 10.55 0.70
CA PHE A 133 -10.88 9.81 1.96
C PHE A 133 -10.14 10.53 3.10
N PRO A 134 -10.78 10.69 4.28
CA PRO A 134 -10.14 11.29 5.44
C PRO A 134 -8.84 10.57 5.81
N GLY A 135 -7.76 11.34 5.93
CA GLY A 135 -6.43 10.80 6.29
C GLY A 135 -5.58 10.33 5.11
N ILE A 136 -6.12 10.29 3.89
CA ILE A 136 -5.34 9.95 2.68
C ILE A 136 -4.84 11.22 2.01
N GLY A 137 -3.53 11.49 2.17
CA GLY A 137 -2.83 12.51 1.41
C GLY A 137 -2.22 11.95 0.11
N PRO A 138 -1.48 12.78 -0.66
CA PRO A 138 -0.81 12.34 -1.89
C PRO A 138 0.09 11.11 -1.70
N THR A 139 0.78 11.01 -0.57
CA THR A 139 1.59 9.83 -0.22
C THR A 139 0.74 8.57 -0.03
N GLY A 140 -0.42 8.69 0.60
CA GLY A 140 -1.35 7.57 0.76
C GLY A 140 -1.85 7.07 -0.58
N ALA A 141 -2.28 7.99 -1.45
CA ALA A 141 -2.68 7.65 -2.80
C ALA A 141 -1.56 6.93 -3.57
N ASP A 142 -0.31 7.42 -3.48
CA ASP A 142 0.84 6.75 -4.11
C ASP A 142 1.09 5.33 -3.56
N ILE A 143 0.87 5.10 -2.25
CA ILE A 143 0.95 3.76 -1.64
C ILE A 143 -0.15 2.84 -2.21
N PHE A 144 -1.39 3.33 -2.31
CA PHE A 144 -2.50 2.55 -2.86
C PHE A 144 -2.22 2.13 -4.30
N LEU A 145 -1.86 3.09 -5.17
CA LEU A 145 -1.55 2.84 -6.58
C LEU A 145 -0.41 1.83 -6.73
N ARG A 146 0.61 1.91 -5.89
CA ARG A 146 1.75 0.99 -5.95
C ARG A 146 1.34 -0.46 -5.65
N GLU A 147 0.56 -0.68 -4.60
CA GLU A 147 0.17 -2.04 -4.15
C GLU A 147 -0.92 -2.65 -5.05
N VAL A 148 -1.86 -1.84 -5.53
CA VAL A 148 -3.02 -2.33 -6.30
C VAL A 148 -2.67 -2.81 -7.71
N GLN A 149 -1.48 -2.48 -8.23
CA GLN A 149 -0.99 -2.95 -9.53
C GLN A 149 -1.09 -4.45 -9.72
N SER A 150 -0.99 -5.26 -8.65
CA SER A 150 -1.13 -6.72 -8.75
C SER A 150 -2.50 -7.17 -9.26
N VAL A 151 -3.55 -6.36 -9.04
CA VAL A 151 -4.94 -6.66 -9.41
C VAL A 151 -5.53 -5.68 -10.43
N TRP A 152 -4.93 -4.49 -10.60
CA TRP A 152 -5.25 -3.52 -11.65
C TRP A 152 -4.05 -3.34 -12.60
N PRO A 153 -3.91 -4.23 -13.61
CA PRO A 153 -2.76 -4.25 -14.51
C PRO A 153 -2.59 -2.99 -15.36
N GLU A 154 -3.65 -2.26 -15.65
CA GLU A 154 -3.65 -0.99 -16.40
C GLU A 154 -2.86 0.13 -15.71
N LEU A 155 -2.62 0.01 -14.41
CA LEU A 155 -1.77 0.96 -13.68
C LEU A 155 -0.28 0.66 -13.83
N ARG A 156 0.10 -0.45 -14.45
CA ARG A 156 1.50 -0.83 -14.62
C ARG A 156 2.10 -0.11 -15.84
N PRO A 157 3.36 0.35 -15.74
CA PRO A 157 4.17 0.45 -14.53
C PRO A 157 3.92 1.75 -13.75
N TYR A 158 3.69 1.66 -12.45
CA TYR A 158 3.60 2.80 -11.53
C TYR A 158 4.68 2.76 -10.44
N ALA A 159 5.59 3.73 -10.48
CA ALA A 159 6.61 3.94 -9.45
C ALA A 159 6.53 5.38 -8.93
N ASP A 160 6.27 5.51 -7.63
CA ASP A 160 6.27 6.81 -6.94
C ASP A 160 7.70 7.29 -6.62
N ARG A 161 7.81 8.50 -6.09
CA ARG A 161 9.11 9.10 -5.73
C ARG A 161 9.89 8.24 -4.72
N ARG A 162 9.19 7.50 -3.84
CA ARG A 162 9.83 6.63 -2.84
C ARG A 162 10.42 5.38 -3.48
N ALA A 163 9.70 4.72 -4.39
CA ALA A 163 10.22 3.58 -5.13
C ALA A 163 11.46 3.98 -5.95
N VAL A 164 11.42 5.14 -6.64
CA VAL A 164 12.57 5.68 -7.37
C VAL A 164 13.74 6.01 -6.44
N ALA A 165 13.50 6.54 -5.24
CA ALA A 165 14.56 6.77 -4.26
C ALA A 165 15.22 5.46 -3.78
N GLY A 166 14.43 4.40 -3.59
CA GLY A 166 14.93 3.07 -3.29
C GLY A 166 15.81 2.50 -4.40
N ALA A 167 15.39 2.66 -5.66
CA ALA A 167 16.18 2.25 -6.82
C ALA A 167 17.54 2.94 -6.85
N ARG A 168 17.58 4.25 -6.60
CA ARG A 168 18.83 5.04 -6.53
C ARG A 168 19.79 4.51 -5.47
N ARG A 169 19.30 4.13 -4.28
CA ARG A 169 20.12 3.56 -3.20
C ARG A 169 20.76 2.22 -3.56
N LEU A 170 20.19 1.51 -4.54
CA LEU A 170 20.64 0.21 -5.02
C LEU A 170 21.46 0.31 -6.32
N GLY A 171 21.69 1.51 -6.86
CA GLY A 171 22.31 1.66 -8.18
C GLY A 171 21.45 1.15 -9.35
N LEU A 172 20.15 0.96 -9.13
CA LEU A 172 19.20 0.62 -10.18
C LEU A 172 18.81 1.87 -10.99
N PRO A 173 18.28 1.70 -12.21
CA PRO A 173 17.75 2.82 -12.99
C PRO A 173 16.69 3.60 -12.21
N ALA A 174 16.73 4.93 -12.30
CA ALA A 174 15.85 5.83 -11.54
C ALA A 174 14.65 6.35 -12.35
N THR A 175 14.22 5.63 -13.39
CA THR A 175 13.02 5.95 -14.17
C THR A 175 12.12 4.72 -14.27
N THR A 176 10.81 4.93 -14.23
CA THR A 176 9.78 3.88 -14.25
C THR A 176 9.97 2.92 -15.42
N ASP A 177 10.12 3.43 -16.65
CA ASP A 177 10.27 2.60 -17.85
C ASP A 177 11.54 1.74 -17.83
N ARG A 178 12.62 2.23 -17.21
CA ARG A 178 13.86 1.46 -17.10
C ARG A 178 13.78 0.40 -16.00
N LEU A 179 13.07 0.69 -14.90
CA LEU A 179 12.79 -0.29 -13.87
C LEU A 179 11.88 -1.42 -14.40
N ALA A 180 10.90 -1.08 -15.23
CA ALA A 180 9.99 -2.06 -15.82
C ALA A 180 10.74 -3.10 -16.66
N ARG A 181 11.82 -2.71 -17.35
CA ARG A 181 12.66 -3.63 -18.14
C ARG A 181 13.48 -4.65 -17.31
N LEU A 182 13.43 -4.59 -15.97
CA LEU A 182 14.16 -5.49 -15.08
C LEU A 182 13.37 -6.72 -14.63
N VAL A 183 12.05 -6.68 -14.73
CA VAL A 183 11.13 -7.71 -14.22
C VAL A 183 9.99 -7.92 -15.22
N ASP A 184 9.22 -8.98 -15.06
CA ASP A 184 7.98 -9.16 -15.83
C ASP A 184 6.91 -8.16 -15.35
N ASP A 185 5.98 -7.78 -16.22
CA ASP A 185 4.96 -6.77 -15.91
C ASP A 185 4.17 -7.11 -14.63
N VAL A 186 3.86 -8.39 -14.44
CA VAL A 186 3.14 -8.90 -13.25
C VAL A 186 3.88 -8.67 -11.93
N ASP A 187 5.19 -8.54 -11.98
CA ASP A 187 6.06 -8.39 -10.81
C ASP A 187 6.37 -6.93 -10.49
N PHE A 188 6.01 -5.99 -11.36
CA PHE A 188 6.39 -4.59 -11.21
C PHE A 188 5.86 -3.96 -9.90
N GLY A 189 4.64 -4.28 -9.49
CA GLY A 189 4.08 -3.82 -8.21
C GLY A 189 4.88 -4.32 -6.99
N ARG A 190 5.33 -5.58 -7.02
CA ARG A 190 6.19 -6.18 -5.98
C ARG A 190 7.55 -5.49 -5.94
N LEU A 191 8.16 -5.29 -7.11
CA LEU A 191 9.42 -4.56 -7.23
C LEU A 191 9.29 -3.15 -6.63
N ALA A 192 8.27 -2.40 -7.02
CA ALA A 192 8.04 -1.05 -6.50
C ALA A 192 7.86 -1.04 -4.96
N SER A 193 7.10 -2.00 -4.41
CA SER A 193 6.92 -2.13 -2.96
C SER A 193 8.25 -2.44 -2.24
N ALA A 194 9.06 -3.36 -2.77
CA ALA A 194 10.37 -3.70 -2.23
C ALA A 194 11.35 -2.51 -2.27
N LEU A 195 11.36 -1.72 -3.36
CA LEU A 195 12.18 -0.52 -3.44
C LEU A 195 11.81 0.52 -2.39
N VAL A 196 10.52 0.67 -2.05
CA VAL A 196 10.09 1.57 -0.98
C VAL A 196 10.65 1.14 0.38
N ARG A 197 10.73 -0.15 0.67
CA ARG A 197 11.36 -0.65 1.92
C ARG A 197 12.82 -0.22 2.01
N VAL A 198 13.56 -0.27 0.91
CA VAL A 198 14.94 0.23 0.85
C VAL A 198 15.00 1.75 1.04
N ALA A 199 14.05 2.49 0.46
CA ALA A 199 13.95 3.94 0.65
C ALA A 199 13.65 4.32 2.11
N LEU A 200 12.88 3.51 2.83
CA LEU A 200 12.56 3.70 4.24
C LEU A 200 13.65 3.15 5.19
N GLY A 201 14.64 2.44 4.66
CA GLY A 201 15.71 1.83 5.46
C GLY A 201 15.28 0.58 6.23
N GLU A 202 14.13 -0.01 5.89
CA GLU A 202 13.68 -1.29 6.46
C GLU A 202 14.47 -2.46 5.89
N GLU A 203 15.04 -2.29 4.71
CA GLU A 203 15.88 -3.26 4.01
C GLU A 203 17.24 -2.63 3.71
N SER A 204 18.33 -3.32 4.08
CA SER A 204 19.69 -2.85 3.84
C SER A 204 20.10 -3.08 2.39
N ALA A 205 20.44 -2.01 1.67
CA ALA A 205 20.93 -2.10 0.29
C ALA A 205 22.09 -3.10 0.15
N GLY A 206 23.05 -3.08 1.10
CA GLY A 206 24.18 -4.01 1.09
C GLY A 206 23.79 -5.48 1.32
N GLN A 207 22.76 -5.76 2.13
CA GLN A 207 22.25 -7.13 2.28
C GLN A 207 21.57 -7.62 1.00
N ILE A 208 20.83 -6.75 0.32
CA ILE A 208 20.16 -7.09 -0.95
C ILE A 208 21.19 -7.38 -2.05
N SER A 209 22.22 -6.54 -2.16
CA SER A 209 23.32 -6.76 -3.13
C SER A 209 24.06 -8.07 -2.87
N ARG A 210 24.35 -8.42 -1.61
CA ARG A 210 24.97 -9.71 -1.29
C ARG A 210 24.08 -10.88 -1.66
N ALA A 211 22.79 -10.82 -1.33
CA ALA A 211 21.82 -11.87 -1.70
C ALA A 211 21.68 -12.06 -3.22
N ALA A 212 21.87 -10.99 -4.00
CA ALA A 212 21.87 -11.05 -5.46
C ALA A 212 23.16 -11.67 -6.03
N ALA A 213 24.31 -11.47 -5.38
CA ALA A 213 25.59 -12.02 -5.83
C ALA A 213 25.75 -13.53 -5.55
N THR A 214 24.96 -14.10 -4.63
CA THR A 214 24.97 -15.54 -4.30
C THR A 214 24.03 -16.37 -5.20
N ARG A 215 23.40 -15.77 -6.21
CA ARG A 215 22.44 -16.42 -7.12
C ARG A 215 22.79 -16.17 -8.57
#